data_AF-A0A1W6KAZ5-F1
#
_entry.id   AF-A0A1W6KAZ5-F1
#
_cell.length_a   1.000
_cell.length_b   1.000
_cell.length_c   1.000
_cell.angle_alpha   90.00
_cell.angle_beta   90.00
_cell.angle_gamma   90.00
#
_symmetry.space_group_name_H-M   'P 1'
#
loop_
_entity.id
_entity.type
_entity.pdbx_description
1 polymer ?
#
loop_
_entity_poly.entity_id
_entity_poly.type
_entity_poly.pdbx_seq_one_letter_code
_entity_poly.pdbx_strand_id
1 'polypeptide(L)'
;MESLVQIVEVVVWPATIVVVVGLLRAPLSKLVPTLKRLKYKDLELEFEREASKILAEVERDLPEPERSDGVAERGSDIPMFRLVTPEPTDLVMRSWIELESAIRDLVGKSAYEKVSVRSLVDLLAKAGKVREETIRAILDLAALRNRVAHAESEVISADMAQSYASSVQRVKAVLGGIDA
;
A
#
# COMPACT_ATOMS: atom_id res chain seq x y z
N MET A 1 26.85 -15.44 -64.66
CA MET A 1 26.28 -14.21 -64.07
C MET A 1 25.05 -14.50 -63.21
N GLU A 2 24.26 -15.53 -63.51
CA GLU A 2 23.00 -15.86 -62.78
C GLU A 2 23.20 -16.28 -61.32
N SER A 3 24.29 -16.99 -60.97
CA SER A 3 24.53 -17.48 -59.60
C SER A 3 24.83 -16.38 -58.59
N LEU A 4 25.35 -15.23 -59.02
CA LEU A 4 25.61 -14.09 -58.12
C LEU A 4 24.32 -13.38 -57.73
N VAL A 5 23.33 -13.34 -58.64
CA VAL A 5 22.04 -12.70 -58.39
C VAL A 5 21.23 -13.48 -57.35
N GLN A 6 21.23 -14.81 -57.44
CA GLN A 6 20.52 -15.68 -56.49
C GLN A 6 21.09 -15.60 -55.07
N ILE A 7 22.41 -15.49 -54.92
CA ILE A 7 23.06 -15.34 -53.60
C ILE A 7 22.69 -13.98 -52.97
N VAL A 8 22.68 -12.92 -53.77
CA VAL A 8 22.29 -11.59 -53.28
C VAL A 8 20.84 -11.57 -52.83
N GLU A 9 19.93 -12.18 -53.60
CA GLU A 9 18.50 -12.21 -53.28
C GLU A 9 18.19 -12.91 -51.94
N VAL A 10 18.92 -14.00 -51.63
CA VAL A 10 18.79 -14.73 -50.36
C VAL A 10 19.40 -13.97 -49.18
N VAL A 11 20.49 -13.23 -49.38
CA VAL A 11 21.22 -12.52 -48.32
C VAL A 11 20.62 -11.13 -48.01
N VAL A 12 19.96 -10.51 -48.98
CA VAL A 12 19.35 -9.18 -48.82
C VAL A 12 18.31 -9.16 -47.69
N TRP A 13 17.47 -10.19 -47.57
CA TRP A 13 16.44 -10.24 -46.51
C TRP A 13 17.01 -10.32 -45.09
N PRO A 14 17.91 -11.28 -44.76
CA PRO A 14 18.59 -11.32 -43.47
C PRO A 14 19.39 -10.04 -43.18
N ALA A 15 20.12 -9.52 -44.17
CA ALA A 15 20.90 -8.29 -44.01
C ALA A 15 19.98 -7.09 -43.70
N THR A 16 18.83 -6.99 -44.38
CA THR A 16 17.84 -5.94 -44.13
C THR A 16 17.29 -6.03 -42.71
N ILE A 17 16.94 -7.23 -42.22
CA ILE A 17 16.47 -7.41 -40.84
C ILE A 17 17.53 -6.95 -39.83
N VAL A 18 18.79 -7.36 -40.01
CA VAL A 18 19.88 -6.98 -39.09
C VAL A 18 20.09 -5.46 -39.08
N VAL A 19 20.07 -4.82 -40.26
CA VAL A 19 20.19 -3.36 -40.38
C VAL A 19 19.01 -2.65 -39.71
N VAL A 20 17.77 -3.10 -39.95
CA VAL A 20 16.56 -2.55 -39.34
C VAL A 20 16.58 -2.70 -37.82
N VAL A 21 16.92 -3.88 -37.30
CA VAL A 21 17.03 -4.13 -35.84
C VAL A 21 18.15 -3.28 -35.24
N GLY A 22 19.29 -3.14 -35.91
CA GLY A 22 20.40 -2.29 -35.47
C GLY A 22 20.02 -0.81 -35.38
N LEU A 23 19.32 -0.30 -36.39
CA LEU A 23 18.81 1.08 -36.43
C LEU A 23 17.72 1.32 -35.37
N LEU A 24 16.84 0.34 -35.13
CA LEU A 24 15.72 0.46 -34.19
C LEU A 24 16.09 0.20 -32.73
N ARG A 25 17.16 -0.55 -32.45
CA ARG A 25 17.60 -0.85 -31.08
C ARG A 25 17.89 0.41 -30.27
N ALA A 26 18.54 1.39 -30.89
CA ALA A 26 18.89 2.65 -30.24
C ALA A 26 17.65 3.51 -29.86
N PRO A 27 16.68 3.80 -30.75
CA PRO A 27 15.47 4.53 -30.39
C PRO A 27 14.55 3.73 -29.44
N LEU A 28 14.42 2.41 -29.61
CA LEU A 28 13.61 1.58 -28.70
C LEU A 28 14.16 1.60 -27.27
N SER A 29 15.48 1.48 -27.09
CA SER A 29 16.11 1.50 -25.77
C SER A 29 15.93 2.84 -25.05
N LYS A 30 15.74 3.95 -25.78
CA LYS A 30 15.45 5.27 -25.21
C LYS A 30 13.98 5.43 -24.79
N LEU A 31 13.07 4.68 -25.40
CA LEU A 31 11.63 4.70 -25.11
C LEU A 31 11.22 3.74 -23.98
N VAL A 32 11.98 2.68 -23.72
CA VAL A 32 11.74 1.78 -22.57
C VAL A 32 11.67 2.54 -21.23
N PRO A 33 12.62 3.44 -20.88
CA PRO A 33 12.55 4.16 -19.61
C PRO A 33 11.37 5.13 -19.52
N THR A 34 10.95 5.75 -20.63
CA THR A 34 9.77 6.64 -20.62
C THR A 34 8.47 5.85 -20.42
N LEU A 35 8.33 4.70 -21.08
CA LEU A 35 7.21 3.79 -20.87
C LEU A 35 7.16 3.25 -19.43
N LYS A 36 8.31 2.93 -18.84
CA LYS A 36 8.40 2.53 -17.42
C LYS A 36 7.94 3.65 -16.48
N ARG A 37 8.35 4.89 -16.72
CA ARG A 37 7.95 6.06 -15.92
C ARG A 37 6.45 6.36 -16.04
N LEU A 38 5.90 6.27 -17.25
CA LEU A 38 4.46 6.44 -17.48
C LEU A 38 3.67 5.35 -16.73
N LYS A 39 4.08 4.08 -16.89
CA LYS A 39 3.44 2.97 -16.18
C LYS A 39 3.55 3.11 -14.66
N TYR A 40 4.69 3.56 -14.14
CA TYR A 40 4.87 3.81 -12.72
C TYR A 40 3.93 4.91 -12.22
N LYS A 41 3.87 6.03 -12.94
CA LYS A 41 2.98 7.15 -12.60
C LYS A 41 1.50 6.79 -12.69
N ASP A 42 1.10 6.00 -13.68
CA ASP A 42 -0.28 5.51 -13.78
C ASP A 42 -0.63 4.60 -12.60
N LEU A 43 0.28 3.71 -12.20
CA LEU A 43 0.10 2.84 -11.02
C LEU A 43 0.04 3.64 -9.71
N GLU A 44 0.84 4.70 -9.59
CA GLU A 44 0.81 5.63 -8.45
C GLU A 44 -0.54 6.34 -8.35
N LEU A 45 -1.05 6.89 -9.47
CA LEU A 45 -2.36 7.54 -9.51
C LEU A 45 -3.52 6.58 -9.21
N GLU A 46 -3.46 5.35 -9.72
CA GLU A 46 -4.45 4.31 -9.39
C GLU A 46 -4.39 3.93 -7.90
N PHE A 47 -3.19 3.85 -7.33
CA PHE A 47 -3.02 3.63 -5.90
C PHE A 47 -3.59 4.76 -5.08
N GLU A 48 -3.22 6.01 -5.37
CA GLU A 48 -3.72 7.19 -4.64
C GLU A 48 -5.24 7.25 -4.66
N ARG A 49 -5.85 7.08 -5.84
CA ARG A 49 -7.32 7.09 -5.97
C ARG A 49 -7.99 6.01 -5.14
N GLU A 50 -7.51 4.78 -5.23
CA GLU A 50 -8.11 3.66 -4.50
C GLU A 50 -7.92 3.83 -2.99
N ALA A 51 -6.73 4.24 -2.57
CA ALA A 51 -6.41 4.48 -1.18
C ALA A 51 -7.24 5.64 -0.61
N SER A 52 -7.35 6.77 -1.32
CA SER A 52 -8.21 7.88 -0.90
C SER A 52 -9.67 7.46 -0.77
N LYS A 53 -10.16 6.61 -1.67
CA LYS A 53 -11.52 6.08 -1.60
C LYS A 53 -11.73 5.21 -0.36
N ILE A 54 -10.84 4.25 -0.11
CA ILE A 54 -10.90 3.39 1.08
C ILE A 54 -10.89 4.23 2.37
N LEU A 55 -9.97 5.19 2.46
CA LEU A 55 -9.83 6.03 3.65
C LEU A 55 -11.05 6.93 3.87
N ALA A 56 -11.64 7.46 2.78
CA ALA A 56 -12.87 8.23 2.86
C ALA A 56 -14.08 7.37 3.28
N GLU A 57 -14.16 6.12 2.82
CA GLU A 57 -15.20 5.17 3.25
C GLU A 57 -15.06 4.83 4.73
N VAL A 58 -13.84 4.57 5.21
CA VAL A 58 -13.55 4.36 6.64
C VAL A 58 -13.94 5.58 7.47
N GLU A 59 -13.60 6.79 7.03
CA GLU A 59 -13.94 8.03 7.72
C GLU A 59 -15.45 8.30 7.75
N ARG A 60 -16.18 7.92 6.69
CA ARG A 60 -17.64 8.06 6.61
C ARG A 60 -18.37 7.05 7.49
N ASP A 61 -17.94 5.80 7.47
CA ASP A 61 -18.69 4.68 8.05
C ASP A 61 -18.34 4.42 9.52
N LEU A 62 -17.20 4.94 9.99
CA LEU A 62 -16.74 4.77 11.38
C LEU A 62 -16.68 6.12 12.12
N PRO A 63 -17.18 6.18 13.36
CA PRO A 63 -17.19 7.40 14.16
C PRO A 63 -15.77 7.94 14.37
N GLU A 64 -15.65 9.25 14.55
CA GLU A 64 -14.40 9.88 14.95
C GLU A 64 -14.00 9.34 16.33
N PRO A 65 -12.73 8.95 16.55
CA PRO A 65 -12.31 8.54 17.88
C PRO A 65 -12.58 9.70 18.85
N GLU A 66 -13.21 9.41 19.99
CA GLU A 66 -13.28 10.39 21.06
C GLU A 66 -11.83 10.81 21.39
N ARG A 67 -11.53 12.10 21.24
CA ARG A 67 -10.28 12.66 21.74
C ARG A 67 -10.26 12.37 23.23
N SER A 68 -9.46 11.40 23.66
CA SER A 68 -9.18 11.27 25.09
C SER A 68 -8.40 12.53 25.49
N ASP A 69 -9.12 13.49 26.07
CA ASP A 69 -8.56 14.62 26.80
C ASP A 69 -7.81 14.08 28.04
N GLY A 70 -6.63 13.51 27.80
CA GLY A 70 -5.90 12.71 28.77
C GLY A 70 -4.39 12.74 28.59
N VAL A 71 -3.85 13.61 27.73
CA VAL A 71 -2.44 13.99 27.80
C VAL A 71 -2.37 15.39 28.37
N ALA A 72 -2.52 15.45 29.70
CA ALA A 72 -2.12 16.61 30.47
C ALA A 72 -0.73 17.04 30.01
N GLU A 73 -0.64 18.33 29.67
CA GLU A 73 0.59 19.06 29.46
C GLU A 73 1.53 18.81 30.65
N ARG A 74 2.39 17.80 30.53
CA ARG A 74 3.53 17.66 31.41
C ARG A 74 4.68 18.36 30.71
N GLY A 75 4.83 19.63 31.07
CA GLY A 75 6.01 20.40 30.73
C GLY A 75 7.26 19.58 31.03
N SER A 76 8.05 19.36 30.00
CA SER A 76 9.45 19.01 30.14
C SER A 76 10.13 19.54 28.89
N ASP A 77 11.11 20.40 29.11
CA ASP A 77 12.12 20.80 28.16
C ASP A 77 12.75 19.54 27.54
N ILE A 78 12.20 19.09 26.41
CA ILE A 78 12.85 18.07 25.58
C ILE A 78 13.65 18.86 24.55
N PRO A 79 14.99 18.77 24.55
CA PRO A 79 15.81 19.46 23.57
C PRO A 79 15.28 19.05 22.20
N MET A 80 15.14 20.05 21.32
CA MET A 80 14.60 19.99 19.96
C MET A 80 15.35 18.96 19.11
N PHE A 81 15.15 17.68 19.42
CA PHE A 81 15.48 16.56 18.60
C PHE A 81 14.57 16.76 17.41
N ARG A 82 15.18 17.15 16.28
CA ARG A 82 14.52 17.29 14.98
C ARG A 82 13.44 16.22 14.92
N LEU A 83 12.19 16.65 14.83
CA LEU A 83 11.07 15.75 14.56
C LEU A 83 11.46 15.04 13.25
N VAL A 84 12.02 13.85 13.38
CA VAL A 84 12.29 12.98 12.24
C VAL A 84 10.89 12.58 11.82
N THR A 85 10.35 13.29 10.83
CA THR A 85 9.09 12.91 10.21
C THR A 85 9.26 11.45 9.81
N PRO A 86 8.46 10.52 10.37
CA PRO A 86 8.56 9.13 10.00
C PRO A 86 8.40 9.03 8.49
N GLU A 87 9.19 8.18 7.86
CA GLU A 87 9.02 7.91 6.45
C GLU A 87 7.57 7.39 6.25
N PRO A 88 6.84 7.82 5.20
CA PRO A 88 5.41 7.52 5.05
C PRO A 88 5.09 6.02 5.10
N THR A 89 5.97 5.17 4.55
CA THR A 89 5.83 3.71 4.62
C THR A 89 5.95 3.21 6.06
N ASP A 90 6.94 3.70 6.82
CA ASP A 90 7.11 3.36 8.24
C ASP A 90 5.88 3.71 9.08
N LEU A 91 5.25 4.86 8.82
CA LEU A 91 4.03 5.26 9.52
C LEU A 91 2.88 4.27 9.27
N VAL A 92 2.66 3.87 8.01
CA VAL A 92 1.65 2.86 7.65
C VAL A 92 1.93 1.52 8.33
N MET A 93 3.19 1.07 8.31
CA MET A 93 3.57 -0.21 8.92
C MET A 93 3.35 -0.19 10.43
N ARG A 94 3.78 0.87 11.12
CA ARG A 94 3.60 1.01 12.58
C ARG A 94 2.13 1.06 12.96
N SER A 95 1.33 1.89 12.28
CA SER A 95 -0.10 1.97 12.54
C SER A 95 -0.79 0.62 12.34
N TRP A 96 -0.44 -0.12 11.28
CA TRP A 96 -0.99 -1.46 11.09
C TRP A 96 -0.63 -2.42 12.23
N ILE A 97 0.62 -2.43 12.70
CA ILE A 97 1.06 -3.30 13.80
C ILE A 97 0.23 -3.03 15.07
N GLU A 98 -0.07 -1.77 15.37
CA GLU A 98 -0.93 -1.43 16.51
C GLU A 98 -2.35 -1.97 16.36
N LEU A 99 -2.95 -1.87 15.16
CA LEU A 99 -4.28 -2.42 14.89
C LEU A 99 -4.30 -3.94 15.02
N GLU A 100 -3.29 -4.60 14.45
CA GLU A 100 -3.16 -6.05 14.51
C GLU A 100 -3.02 -6.55 15.96
N SER A 101 -2.27 -5.83 16.80
CA SER A 101 -2.18 -6.12 18.24
C SER A 101 -3.56 -6.03 18.90
N ALA A 102 -4.29 -4.94 18.68
CA ALA A 102 -5.62 -4.75 19.27
C ALA A 102 -6.61 -5.84 18.84
N ILE A 103 -6.56 -6.27 17.58
CA ILE A 103 -7.38 -7.38 17.07
C ILE A 103 -6.99 -8.70 17.76
N ARG A 104 -5.69 -8.98 17.91
CA ARG A 104 -5.22 -10.21 18.59
C ARG A 104 -5.61 -10.23 20.06
N ASP A 105 -5.54 -9.09 20.73
CA ASP A 105 -5.95 -8.96 22.13
C ASP A 105 -7.45 -9.27 22.29
N LEU A 106 -8.29 -8.84 21.34
CA LEU A 106 -9.73 -9.08 21.34
C LEU A 106 -10.11 -10.55 21.04
N VAL A 107 -9.37 -11.22 20.14
CA VAL A 107 -9.60 -12.64 19.80
C VAL A 107 -9.01 -13.58 20.87
N GLY A 108 -8.07 -13.10 21.67
CA GLY A 108 -7.47 -13.81 22.80
C GLY A 108 -6.26 -14.68 22.45
N LYS A 109 -5.60 -15.22 23.50
CA LYS A 109 -4.28 -15.87 23.41
C LYS A 109 -4.18 -17.07 22.44
N SER A 110 -5.31 -17.68 22.06
CA SER A 110 -5.36 -18.74 21.05
C SER A 110 -5.00 -18.26 19.64
N ALA A 111 -5.02 -16.95 19.38
CA ALA A 111 -4.71 -16.35 18.09
C ALA A 111 -3.23 -15.97 17.90
N TYR A 112 -2.34 -16.30 18.86
CA TYR A 112 -0.90 -16.00 18.78
C TYR A 112 -0.12 -16.91 17.82
N GLU A 113 -0.74 -17.92 17.22
CA GLU A 113 -0.14 -18.59 16.06
C GLU A 113 -0.07 -17.64 14.85
N LYS A 114 0.63 -18.03 13.78
CA LYS A 114 0.71 -17.31 12.50
C LYS A 114 -0.65 -17.31 11.78
N VAL A 115 -1.64 -16.72 12.41
CA VAL A 115 -3.00 -16.57 11.93
C VAL A 115 -3.02 -15.38 10.98
N SER A 116 -3.54 -15.61 9.78
CA SER A 116 -3.69 -14.55 8.78
C SER A 116 -4.68 -13.48 9.26
N VAL A 117 -4.53 -12.25 8.76
CA VAL A 117 -5.48 -11.16 9.05
C VAL A 117 -6.92 -11.58 8.74
N ARG A 118 -7.12 -12.28 7.61
CA ARG A 118 -8.42 -12.80 7.21
C ARG A 118 -9.01 -13.77 8.24
N SER A 119 -8.16 -14.63 8.78
CA SER A 119 -8.55 -15.57 9.84
C SER A 119 -8.89 -14.85 11.16
N LEU A 120 -8.17 -13.78 11.52
CA LEU A 120 -8.51 -12.95 12.68
C LEU A 120 -9.87 -12.25 12.49
N VAL A 121 -10.11 -11.71 11.29
CA VAL A 121 -11.39 -11.08 10.93
C VAL A 121 -12.54 -12.09 10.93
N ASP A 122 -12.33 -13.31 10.42
CA ASP A 122 -13.34 -14.37 10.47
C ASP A 122 -13.70 -14.74 11.91
N LEU A 123 -12.72 -14.74 12.83
CA LEU A 123 -12.96 -14.97 14.25
C LEU A 123 -13.76 -13.83 14.88
N LEU A 124 -13.44 -12.57 14.55
CA LEU A 124 -14.22 -11.39 14.96
C LEU A 124 -15.66 -11.42 14.44
N ALA A 125 -15.85 -11.82 13.18
CA ALA A 125 -17.17 -11.94 12.56
C ALA A 125 -18.00 -13.04 13.23
N LYS A 126 -17.38 -14.20 13.52
CA LYS A 126 -18.03 -15.31 14.24
C LYS A 126 -18.40 -14.94 15.67
N ALA A 127 -17.63 -14.08 16.33
CA ALA A 127 -17.97 -13.57 17.65
C ALA A 127 -19.22 -12.68 17.64
N GLY A 128 -19.65 -12.16 16.48
CA GLY A 128 -20.88 -11.39 16.32
C GLY A 128 -20.90 -10.02 16.99
N LYS A 129 -19.80 -9.63 17.66
CA LYS A 129 -19.66 -8.36 18.39
C LYS A 129 -19.20 -7.19 17.50
N VAL A 130 -18.72 -7.47 16.28
CA VAL A 130 -18.16 -6.49 15.35
C VAL A 130 -19.10 -6.31 14.16
N ARG A 131 -19.42 -5.05 13.82
CA ARG A 131 -20.27 -4.75 12.67
C ARG A 131 -19.54 -5.02 11.35
N GLU A 132 -20.32 -5.24 10.29
CA GLU A 132 -19.78 -5.57 8.97
C GLU A 132 -18.91 -4.45 8.39
N GLU A 133 -19.24 -3.18 8.69
CA GLU A 133 -18.46 -2.02 8.22
C GLU A 133 -17.05 -2.01 8.82
N THR A 134 -16.92 -2.35 10.12
CA THR A 134 -15.61 -2.46 10.78
C THR A 134 -14.79 -3.62 10.21
N ILE A 135 -15.45 -4.74 9.88
CA ILE A 135 -14.80 -5.89 9.23
C ILE A 135 -14.24 -5.50 7.86
N ARG A 136 -15.05 -4.83 7.03
CA ARG A 136 -14.62 -4.34 5.72
C ARG A 136 -13.44 -3.37 5.85
N ALA A 137 -13.54 -2.39 6.75
CA ALA A 137 -12.46 -1.44 7.03
C ALA A 137 -11.13 -2.12 7.38
N ILE A 138 -11.14 -3.17 8.23
CA ILE A 138 -9.93 -3.91 8.58
C ILE A 138 -9.31 -4.59 7.35
N LEU A 139 -10.13 -5.21 6.51
CA LEU A 139 -9.67 -5.90 5.30
C LEU A 139 -9.12 -4.92 4.26
N ASP A 140 -9.76 -3.77 4.09
CA ASP A 140 -9.34 -2.75 3.12
C ASP A 140 -8.02 -2.08 3.56
N LEU A 141 -7.87 -1.79 4.86
CA LEU A 141 -6.60 -1.32 5.43
C LEU A 141 -5.49 -2.38 5.30
N ALA A 142 -5.81 -3.67 5.47
CA ALA A 142 -4.84 -4.76 5.27
C ALA A 142 -4.37 -4.83 3.81
N ALA A 143 -5.30 -4.69 2.85
CA ALA A 143 -4.99 -4.66 1.43
C ALA A 143 -4.10 -3.46 1.08
N LEU A 144 -4.40 -2.29 1.63
CA LEU A 144 -3.62 -1.08 1.44
C LEU A 144 -2.20 -1.23 2.01
N ARG A 145 -2.05 -1.76 3.23
CA ARG A 145 -0.75 -2.08 3.83
C ARG A 145 0.06 -3.07 3.01
N ASN A 146 -0.58 -4.11 2.46
CA ASN A 146 0.10 -5.08 1.60
C ASN A 146 0.62 -4.44 0.32
N ARG A 147 -0.16 -3.54 -0.30
CA ARG A 147 0.29 -2.79 -1.48
C ARG A 147 1.47 -1.88 -1.17
N VAL A 148 1.46 -1.19 -0.03
CA VAL A 148 2.58 -0.37 0.43
C VAL A 148 3.82 -1.22 0.70
N ALA A 149 3.68 -2.38 1.33
CA ALA A 149 4.82 -3.27 1.62
C ALA A 149 5.44 -3.92 0.36
N HIS A 150 4.65 -4.07 -0.71
CA HIS A 150 5.10 -4.64 -1.99
C HIS A 150 5.53 -3.59 -3.01
N ALA A 151 5.11 -2.33 -2.85
CA ALA A 151 5.59 -1.22 -3.65
C ALA A 151 6.97 -0.79 -3.14
N GLU A 152 7.95 -0.65 -4.05
CA GLU A 152 9.17 0.10 -3.73
C GLU A 152 8.75 1.50 -3.25
N SER A 153 9.40 2.00 -2.19
CA SER A 153 9.00 3.05 -1.22
C SER A 153 8.53 4.43 -1.75
N GLU A 154 8.25 4.59 -3.04
CA GLU A 154 7.95 5.88 -3.70
C GLU A 154 6.45 6.11 -3.96
N VAL A 155 5.55 5.18 -3.62
CA VAL A 155 4.12 5.27 -4.00
C VAL A 155 3.24 6.00 -2.97
N ILE A 156 3.71 6.20 -1.72
CA ILE A 156 2.87 6.76 -0.65
C ILE A 156 3.28 8.17 -0.23
N SER A 157 2.32 9.11 -0.30
CA SER A 157 2.50 10.47 0.21
C SER A 157 2.33 10.54 1.73
N ALA A 158 2.93 11.56 2.35
CA ALA A 158 2.82 11.78 3.80
C ALA A 158 1.37 11.99 4.26
N ASP A 159 0.56 12.71 3.49
CA ASP A 159 -0.86 12.95 3.79
C ASP A 159 -1.67 11.64 3.77
N MET A 160 -1.36 10.76 2.82
CA MET A 160 -1.99 9.44 2.72
C MET A 160 -1.60 8.54 3.89
N ALA A 161 -0.32 8.55 4.29
CA ALA A 161 0.13 7.82 5.47
C ALA A 161 -0.52 8.34 6.76
N GLN A 162 -0.70 9.65 6.89
CA GLN A 162 -1.40 10.25 8.02
C GLN A 162 -2.89 9.88 8.05
N SER A 163 -3.55 9.91 6.89
CA SER A 163 -4.96 9.52 6.73
C SER A 163 -5.17 8.03 7.03
N TYR A 164 -4.20 7.19 6.64
CA TYR A 164 -4.14 5.79 7.02
C TYR A 164 -4.02 5.60 8.54
N ALA A 165 -3.09 6.31 9.18
CA ALA A 165 -2.92 6.25 10.62
C ALA A 165 -4.18 6.68 11.39
N SER A 166 -4.85 7.75 10.93
CA SER A 166 -6.14 8.20 11.49
C SER A 166 -7.24 7.15 11.32
N SER A 167 -7.32 6.51 10.16
CA SER A 167 -8.28 5.43 9.87
C SER A 167 -8.05 4.21 10.77
N VAL A 168 -6.78 3.86 11.03
CA VAL A 168 -6.42 2.85 12.01
C VAL A 168 -6.92 3.21 13.42
N GLN A 169 -6.73 4.46 13.86
CA GLN A 169 -7.20 4.87 15.19
C GLN A 169 -8.73 4.84 15.29
N ARG A 170 -9.48 5.20 14.23
CA ARG A 170 -10.94 5.06 14.16
C ARG A 170 -11.36 3.59 14.38
N VAL A 171 -10.74 2.66 13.67
CA VAL A 171 -11.03 1.22 13.82
C VAL A 171 -10.67 0.74 15.23
N LYS A 172 -9.51 1.13 15.77
CA LYS A 172 -9.11 0.78 17.14
C LYS A 172 -10.08 1.31 18.19
N ALA A 173 -10.60 2.53 18.04
CA ALA A 173 -11.59 3.08 18.96
C ALA A 173 -12.88 2.26 18.95
N VAL A 174 -13.34 1.83 17.77
CA VAL A 174 -14.51 0.95 17.64
C VAL A 174 -14.26 -0.43 18.26
N LEU A 175 -13.06 -0.99 18.11
CA LEU A 175 -12.70 -2.27 18.72
C LEU A 175 -12.52 -2.16 20.25
N GLY A 176 -11.97 -1.05 20.74
CA GLY A 176 -11.77 -0.81 22.18
C GLY A 176 -13.08 -0.57 22.95
N GLY A 177 -14.15 -0.18 22.26
CA GLY A 177 -15.51 -0.14 22.83
C GLY A 177 -16.19 -1.52 22.93
N ILE A 178 -15.54 -2.58 22.46
CA ILE A 178 -16.04 -3.96 22.54
C ILE A 178 -15.30 -4.66 23.68
N ASP A 179 -15.97 -4.84 24.81
CA ASP A 179 -15.43 -5.64 25.92
C ASP A 179 -15.18 -7.09 25.45
N ALA A 180 -13.96 -7.58 25.71
CA ALA A 180 -13.49 -8.93 25.40
C ALA A 180 -14.39 -10.00 26.04
#